data_AF-A0A0F2PKV3-F1
#
_entry.id   AF-A0A0F2PKV3-F1
#
_cell.length_a   1.000
_cell.length_b   1.000
_cell.length_c   1.000
_cell.angle_alpha   90.00
_cell.angle_beta   90.00
_cell.angle_gamma   90.00
#
_symmetry.space_group_name_H-M   'P 1'
#
loop_
_entity.id
_entity.type
_entity.pdbx_description
1 polymer ?
#
loop_
_entity_poly.entity_id
_entity_poly.type
_entity_poly.pdbx_seq_one_letter_code
_entity_poly.pdbx_strand_id
1 'polypeptide(L)'
;MQTANVLAFPTPEDQNVIRTAVETFLFTQTGTTRELMLKTIRAVLDRYRISRFSFADYYVCVTREPTWSVVRAKHIIEGEKCPGCSQYIYLVKGHVRILSIEELPRRHYVTYGCRCGRVFGKWESAF
;
A
#
# COMPACT_ATOMS: atom_id res chain seq x y z
N MET A 1 -40.55 5.27 0.65
CA MET A 1 -39.32 6.10 0.74
C MET A 1 -38.14 5.18 0.52
N GLN A 2 -37.50 5.23 -0.66
CA GLN A 2 -36.21 4.55 -0.86
C GLN A 2 -35.16 5.37 -0.11
N THR A 3 -34.66 4.82 1.00
CA THR A 3 -33.43 5.31 1.63
C THR A 3 -32.31 5.12 0.62
N ALA A 4 -31.80 6.22 0.06
CA ALA A 4 -30.55 6.18 -0.68
C ALA A 4 -29.50 5.55 0.25
N ASN A 5 -28.94 4.40 -0.15
CA ASN A 5 -27.77 3.83 0.51
C ASN A 5 -26.62 4.80 0.30
N VAL A 6 -26.49 5.79 1.18
CA VAL A 6 -25.30 6.63 1.24
C VAL A 6 -24.17 5.70 1.61
N LEU A 7 -23.37 5.29 0.61
CA LEU A 7 -22.13 4.57 0.83
C LEU A 7 -21.32 5.40 1.81
N ALA A 8 -21.13 4.89 3.02
CA ALA A 8 -20.31 5.57 4.02
C ALA A 8 -18.88 5.56 3.50
N PHE A 9 -18.29 6.76 3.37
CA PHE A 9 -16.88 6.91 3.01
C PHE A 9 -16.04 7.03 4.29
N PRO A 10 -14.79 6.52 4.29
CA PRO A 10 -13.86 6.73 5.40
C PRO A 10 -13.76 8.20 5.78
N THR A 11 -14.00 8.53 7.05
CA THR A 11 -13.85 9.90 7.56
C THR A 11 -12.39 10.34 7.45
N PRO A 12 -12.09 11.65 7.54
CA PRO A 12 -10.71 12.13 7.57
C PRO A 12 -9.84 11.44 8.64
N GLU A 13 -10.39 11.13 9.81
CA GLU A 13 -9.71 10.41 10.87
C GLU A 13 -9.35 8.97 10.46
N ASP A 14 -10.31 8.24 9.89
CA ASP A 14 -10.07 6.88 9.40
C ASP A 14 -9.10 6.85 8.20
N GLN A 15 -9.11 7.87 7.35
CA GLN A 15 -8.10 8.04 6.31
C GLN A 15 -6.71 8.28 6.89
N ASN A 16 -6.61 9.04 7.99
CA ASN A 16 -5.36 9.27 8.69
C ASN A 16 -4.84 8.00 9.38
N VAL A 17 -5.73 7.15 9.92
CA VAL A 17 -5.35 5.82 10.43
C VAL A 17 -4.66 5.00 9.34
N ILE A 18 -5.20 4.98 8.11
CA ILE A 18 -4.55 4.29 6.98
C ILE A 18 -3.19 4.93 6.65
N ARG A 19 -3.11 6.26 6.53
CA ARG A 19 -1.85 6.97 6.23
C ARG A 19 -0.78 6.68 7.27
N THR A 20 -1.10 6.85 8.55
CA THR A 20 -0.17 6.62 9.66
C THR A 20 0.27 5.16 9.73
N ALA A 21 -0.60 4.20 9.44
CA ALA A 21 -0.21 2.79 9.37
C ALA A 21 0.85 2.54 8.27
N VAL A 22 0.66 3.12 7.08
CA VAL A 22 1.64 3.03 5.99
C VAL A 22 2.94 3.74 6.39
N GLU A 23 2.87 5.00 6.83
CA GLU A 23 4.03 5.79 7.24
C GLU A 23 4.85 5.11 8.34
N THR A 24 4.18 4.52 9.33
CA THR A 24 4.82 3.76 10.41
C THR A 24 5.62 2.61 9.85
N PHE A 25 5.05 1.79 8.96
CA PHE A 25 5.79 0.71 8.31
C PHE A 25 6.94 1.25 7.44
N LEU A 26 6.74 2.32 6.68
CA LEU A 26 7.79 2.91 5.86
C LEU A 26 8.98 3.36 6.69
N PHE A 27 8.73 3.87 7.90
CA PHE A 27 9.75 4.29 8.84
C PHE A 27 10.48 3.10 9.49
N THR A 28 9.74 2.18 10.12
CA THR A 28 10.29 1.08 10.94
C THR A 28 10.83 -0.08 10.11
N GLN A 29 10.17 -0.41 9.00
CA GLN A 29 10.53 -1.46 8.04
C GLN A 29 10.67 -2.87 8.62
N THR A 30 9.86 -3.20 9.63
CA THR A 30 9.85 -4.55 10.25
C THR A 30 8.64 -5.38 9.79
N GLY A 31 8.79 -6.71 9.81
CA GLY A 31 7.70 -7.63 9.49
C GLY A 31 6.46 -7.42 10.36
N THR A 32 6.64 -7.23 11.67
CA THR A 32 5.56 -6.94 12.62
C THR A 32 4.80 -5.67 12.26
N THR A 33 5.49 -4.59 11.91
CA THR A 33 4.81 -3.35 11.50
C THR A 33 4.12 -3.47 10.15
N ARG A 34 4.62 -4.31 9.24
CA ARG A 34 3.95 -4.62 7.97
C ARG A 34 2.63 -5.34 8.22
N GLU A 35 2.65 -6.35 9.07
CA GLU A 35 1.45 -7.10 9.44
C GLU A 35 0.39 -6.19 10.08
N LEU A 36 0.79 -5.39 11.08
CA LEU A 36 -0.11 -4.44 11.72
C LEU A 36 -0.67 -3.43 10.72
N MET A 37 0.16 -2.89 9.81
CA MET A 37 -0.29 -1.99 8.75
C MET A 37 -1.41 -2.62 7.92
N LEU A 38 -1.22 -3.85 7.42
CA LEU A 38 -2.21 -4.50 6.54
C LEU A 38 -3.52 -4.82 7.28
N LYS A 39 -3.45 -5.25 8.56
CA LYS A 39 -4.63 -5.52 9.39
C LYS A 39 -5.39 -4.24 9.75
N THR A 40 -4.69 -3.16 10.09
CA THR A 40 -5.30 -1.86 10.39
C THR A 40 -6.04 -1.31 9.17
N ILE A 41 -5.41 -1.34 8.00
CA ILE A 41 -6.06 -0.93 6.75
C ILE A 41 -7.31 -1.78 6.49
N ARG A 42 -7.22 -3.09 6.71
CA ARG A 42 -8.37 -3.99 6.53
C ARG A 42 -9.53 -3.61 7.44
N ALA A 43 -9.28 -3.36 8.72
CA ALA A 43 -10.30 -3.01 9.69
C ALA A 43 -11.07 -1.73 9.29
N VAL A 44 -10.35 -0.73 8.75
CA VAL A 44 -10.99 0.48 8.22
C VAL A 44 -11.87 0.14 7.01
N LEU A 45 -11.37 -0.63 6.04
CA LEU A 45 -12.15 -1.00 4.86
C LEU A 45 -13.42 -1.81 5.23
N ASP A 46 -13.32 -2.73 6.19
CA ASP A 46 -14.45 -3.53 6.67
C ASP A 46 -15.51 -2.68 7.40
N ARG A 47 -15.08 -1.70 8.22
CA ARG A 47 -15.99 -0.76 8.91
C ARG A 47 -16.93 -0.05 7.94
N TYR A 48 -16.42 0.30 6.75
CA TYR A 48 -17.16 1.00 5.71
C TYR A 48 -17.75 0.08 4.64
N ARG A 49 -17.52 -1.24 4.74
CA ARG A 49 -17.95 -2.25 3.75
C ARG A 49 -17.49 -1.92 2.32
N ILE A 50 -16.30 -1.34 2.19
CA ILE A 50 -15.70 -1.00 0.89
C ILE A 50 -14.54 -1.96 0.59
N SER A 51 -14.38 -2.31 -0.68
CA SER A 51 -13.28 -3.19 -1.11
C SER A 51 -12.00 -2.42 -1.43
N ARG A 52 -12.08 -1.09 -1.61
CA ARG A 52 -10.97 -0.24 -2.06
C ARG A 52 -11.14 1.18 -1.57
N PHE A 53 -10.02 1.80 -1.18
CA PHE A 53 -9.92 3.26 -0.93
C PHE A 53 -8.66 3.84 -1.57
N SER A 54 -8.70 5.10 -2.01
CA SER A 54 -7.72 5.69 -2.92
C SER A 54 -7.08 6.95 -2.33
N PHE A 55 -5.75 7.01 -2.29
CA PHE A 55 -4.95 8.19 -1.95
C PHE A 55 -4.29 8.76 -3.20
N ALA A 56 -3.53 9.86 -3.10
CA ALA A 56 -2.85 10.46 -4.25
C ALA A 56 -1.89 9.47 -4.93
N ASP A 57 -0.96 8.88 -4.17
CA ASP A 57 0.14 8.06 -4.72
C ASP A 57 -0.17 6.55 -4.78
N TYR A 58 -1.15 6.08 -4.01
CA TYR A 58 -1.48 4.66 -3.88
C TYR A 58 -2.97 4.45 -3.61
N TYR A 59 -3.41 3.20 -3.66
CA TYR A 59 -4.70 2.78 -3.16
C TYR A 59 -4.53 1.53 -2.29
N VAL A 60 -5.49 1.32 -1.41
CA VAL A 60 -5.58 0.14 -0.57
C VAL A 60 -6.79 -0.68 -0.99
N CYS A 61 -6.69 -2.00 -0.95
CA CYS A 61 -7.82 -2.88 -1.20
C CYS A 61 -7.81 -4.11 -0.30
N VAL A 62 -9.00 -4.68 -0.10
CA VAL A 62 -9.16 -5.97 0.56
C VAL A 62 -8.56 -7.08 -0.29
N THR A 63 -7.95 -8.08 0.33
CA THR A 63 -7.57 -9.31 -0.36
C THR A 63 -8.71 -10.33 -0.29
N ARG A 64 -8.59 -11.43 -1.05
CA ARG A 64 -9.50 -12.59 -0.94
C ARG A 64 -9.35 -13.30 0.40
N GLU A 65 -8.15 -13.31 0.95
CA GLU A 65 -7.90 -13.84 2.28
C GLU A 65 -8.56 -12.91 3.32
N PRO A 66 -9.39 -13.46 4.23
CA PRO A 66 -9.96 -12.66 5.31
C PRO A 66 -8.84 -11.97 6.10
N THR A 67 -9.12 -10.79 6.68
CA THR A 67 -8.19 -10.07 7.58
C THR A 67 -7.07 -9.29 6.90
N TRP A 68 -6.74 -9.57 5.64
CA TRP A 68 -5.65 -8.88 4.96
C TRP A 68 -6.14 -7.82 3.97
N SER A 69 -5.34 -6.77 3.86
CA SER A 69 -5.42 -5.78 2.81
C SER A 69 -4.13 -5.81 1.97
N VAL A 70 -4.12 -5.04 0.90
CA VAL A 70 -2.93 -4.82 0.08
C VAL A 70 -2.84 -3.34 -0.29
N VAL A 71 -1.61 -2.83 -0.36
CA VAL A 71 -1.30 -1.47 -0.84
C VAL A 71 -0.79 -1.58 -2.27
N ARG A 72 -1.34 -0.80 -3.20
CA ARG A 72 -0.92 -0.77 -4.60
C ARG A 72 -0.59 0.64 -5.05
N ALA A 73 0.59 0.83 -5.65
CA ALA A 73 0.97 2.12 -6.19
C ALA A 73 0.13 2.51 -7.41
N LYS A 74 -0.01 3.83 -7.61
CA LYS A 74 -0.60 4.42 -8.81
C LYS A 74 0.43 4.88 -9.83
N HIS A 75 1.61 5.28 -9.37
CA HIS A 75 2.70 5.76 -10.22
C HIS A 75 3.73 4.68 -10.43
N ILE A 76 4.09 4.42 -11.69
CA ILE A 76 5.09 3.43 -12.08
C ILE A 76 6.38 4.16 -12.41
N ILE A 77 7.51 3.61 -11.96
CA ILE A 77 8.85 4.07 -12.34
C ILE A 77 9.56 3.03 -13.20
N GLU A 78 10.45 3.49 -14.07
CA GLU A 78 11.29 2.61 -14.90
C GLU A 78 12.67 2.39 -14.28
N GLY A 79 13.21 3.40 -13.58
CA GLY A 79 14.53 3.36 -12.95
C GLY A 79 14.60 2.52 -11.67
N GLU A 80 15.81 2.44 -11.11
CA GLU A 80 16.14 1.62 -9.94
C GLU A 80 16.26 2.44 -8.64
N LYS A 81 15.79 3.68 -8.67
CA LYS A 81 15.90 4.65 -7.58
C LYS A 81 14.53 5.14 -7.15
N CYS A 82 14.37 5.36 -5.85
CA CYS A 82 13.20 6.02 -5.30
C CYS A 82 13.01 7.40 -5.96
N PRO A 83 11.81 7.74 -6.44
CA PRO A 83 11.54 9.02 -7.12
C PRO A 83 11.57 10.22 -6.16
N GLY A 84 11.55 10.00 -4.84
CA GLY A 84 11.58 11.07 -3.84
C GLY A 84 12.98 11.42 -3.32
N CYS A 85 13.83 10.43 -3.09
CA CYS A 85 15.13 10.61 -2.44
C CYS A 85 16.30 9.91 -3.13
N SER A 86 16.07 9.37 -4.34
CA SER A 86 17.06 8.70 -5.19
C SER A 86 17.77 7.48 -4.56
N GLN A 87 17.28 6.99 -3.43
CA GLN A 87 17.77 5.76 -2.79
C GLN A 87 17.58 4.54 -3.70
N TYR A 88 18.60 3.70 -3.79
CA TYR A 88 18.57 2.50 -4.62
C TYR A 88 17.61 1.45 -4.06
N ILE A 89 16.78 0.87 -4.92
CA ILE A 89 15.66 0.01 -4.52
C ILE A 89 16.14 -1.36 -4.01
N TYR A 90 17.22 -1.89 -4.58
CA TYR A 90 17.65 -3.28 -4.35
C TYR A 90 18.70 -3.44 -3.24
N LEU A 91 18.90 -2.42 -2.39
CA LEU A 91 19.79 -2.55 -1.23
C LEU A 91 19.15 -3.40 -0.13
N VAL A 92 19.83 -4.47 0.29
CA VAL A 92 19.41 -5.35 1.40
C VAL A 92 19.16 -4.56 2.68
N LYS A 93 20.08 -3.63 3.02
CA LYS A 93 19.95 -2.69 4.15
C LYS A 93 19.59 -1.28 3.67
N GLY A 94 18.66 -1.20 2.71
CA GLY A 94 18.20 0.07 2.12
C GLY A 94 17.03 0.71 2.84
N HIS A 95 16.59 1.86 2.31
CA HIS A 95 15.43 2.63 2.78
C HIS A 95 14.13 2.29 2.03
N VAL A 96 14.17 1.37 1.07
CA VAL A 96 13.03 0.95 0.25
C VAL A 96 12.60 -0.46 0.65
N ARG A 97 11.29 -0.70 0.76
CA ARG A 97 10.71 -2.00 1.07
C ARG A 97 9.54 -2.30 0.15
N ILE A 98 9.28 -3.59 -0.07
CA ILE A 98 8.13 -4.07 -0.81
C ILE A 98 6.89 -3.96 0.09
N LEU A 99 5.87 -3.27 -0.40
CA LEU A 99 4.54 -3.23 0.21
C LEU A 99 3.70 -4.40 -0.29
N SER A 100 3.70 -4.66 -1.60
CA SER A 100 2.97 -5.76 -2.21
C SER A 100 3.60 -6.22 -3.53
N ILE A 101 3.25 -7.45 -3.92
CA ILE A 101 3.62 -8.06 -5.20
C ILE A 101 2.33 -8.59 -5.83
N GLU A 102 2.08 -8.24 -7.08
CA GLU A 102 1.11 -8.90 -7.94
C GLU A 102 1.86 -9.76 -8.95
N GLU A 103 1.78 -11.07 -8.76
CA GLU A 103 2.50 -12.03 -9.57
C GLU A 103 1.78 -12.28 -10.89
N LEU A 104 2.43 -11.99 -12.03
CA LEU A 104 1.94 -12.39 -13.36
C LEU A 104 2.96 -13.31 -14.04
N PRO A 105 2.55 -14.10 -15.07
CA PRO A 105 3.38 -15.15 -15.66
C PRO A 105 4.73 -14.72 -16.27
N ARG A 106 4.89 -13.44 -16.64
CA ARG A 106 6.12 -12.93 -17.29
C ARG A 106 6.83 -11.82 -16.52
N ARG A 107 6.12 -11.17 -15.61
CA ARG A 107 6.59 -10.02 -14.84
C ARG A 107 5.71 -9.85 -13.61
N HIS A 108 6.28 -9.39 -12.53
CA HIS A 108 5.56 -9.06 -11.31
C HIS A 108 5.37 -7.55 -11.23
N TYR A 109 4.18 -7.11 -10.84
CA TYR A 109 3.98 -5.71 -10.47
C TYR A 109 4.28 -5.56 -8.99
N VAL A 110 5.39 -4.89 -8.67
CA VAL A 110 5.83 -4.70 -7.30
C VAL A 110 5.53 -3.28 -6.86
N THR A 111 4.80 -3.14 -5.75
CA THR A 111 4.62 -1.86 -5.07
C THR A 111 5.70 -1.71 -4.02
N TYR A 112 6.50 -0.66 -4.16
CA TYR A 112 7.54 -0.26 -3.23
C TYR A 112 7.10 0.93 -2.39
N GLY A 113 7.63 0.99 -1.18
CA GLY A 113 7.53 2.14 -0.29
C GLY A 113 8.89 2.51 0.28
N CYS A 114 9.17 3.81 0.42
CA CYS A 114 10.43 4.32 0.92
C CYS A 114 10.25 5.10 2.24
N ARG A 115 11.26 5.08 3.12
CA ARG A 115 11.31 5.92 4.35
C ARG A 115 11.03 7.41 4.11
N CYS A 116 11.27 7.92 2.90
CA CYS A 116 10.92 9.29 2.53
C CYS A 116 9.40 9.54 2.31
N GLY A 117 8.55 8.52 2.52
CA GLY A 117 7.10 8.60 2.36
C GLY A 117 6.57 8.25 0.98
N ARG A 118 7.43 8.14 -0.04
CA ARG A 118 6.99 7.79 -1.41
C ARG A 118 6.58 6.32 -1.52
N VAL A 119 5.46 6.11 -2.20
CA VAL A 119 4.97 4.80 -2.65
C VAL A 119 4.94 4.81 -4.18
N PHE A 120 5.52 3.79 -4.82
CA PHE A 120 5.67 3.71 -6.27
C PHE A 120 5.70 2.25 -6.74
N GLY A 121 5.27 2.02 -7.96
CA GLY A 121 5.22 0.72 -8.60
C GLY A 121 6.39 0.52 -9.56
N LYS A 122 6.80 -0.71 -9.76
CA LYS A 122 7.73 -1.09 -10.82
C LYS A 122 7.41 -2.48 -11.32
N TRP A 123 7.59 -2.69 -12.61
CA TRP A 123 7.55 -4.02 -13.21
C TRP A 123 8.89 -4.70 -13.00
N GLU A 124 8.86 -5.81 -12.28
CA GLU A 124 10.02 -6.69 -12.06
C GLU A 124 9.88 -7.94 -12.92
N SER A 125 10.98 -8.45 -13.45
CA SER A 125 10.96 -9.69 -14.24
C SER A 125 10.62 -10.89 -13.35
N ALA A 126 9.82 -11.82 -13.89
CA ALA A 126 9.64 -13.14 -13.28
C ALA A 126 10.80 -14.01 -13.76
N PHE A 127 11.90 -14.05 -13.00
CA PHE A 127 13.02 -14.94 -13.26
C PHE A 127 12.82 -16.26 -12.52
#